data_AF-A0A7C3KSI9-F1
#
_entry.id   AF-A0A7C3KSI9-F1
#
_cell.length_a   1.000
_cell.length_b   1.000
_cell.length_c   1.000
_cell.angle_alpha   90.00
_cell.angle_beta   90.00
_cell.angle_gamma   90.00
#
_symmetry.space_group_name_H-M   'P 1'
#
loop_
_entity.id
_entity.type
_entity.pdbx_description
1 polymer ?
#
loop_
_entity_poly.entity_id
_entity_poly.type
_entity_poly.pdbx_seq_one_letter_code
_entity_poly.pdbx_strand_id
1 'polypeptide(L)'
;MKRFILTFVSIAFSAAIFAGNTYVEYWPDGKKKVEGSYNAPVQINDNDSKEVKASKLANAVKVGKWTYWHQNGQLAAEQYYTNGAMTGT
;
A
#
# COMPACT_ATOMS: atom_id res chain seq x y z
N MET A 1 22.14 11.00 1.50
CA MET A 1 21.76 9.93 0.55
C MET A 1 20.69 9.08 1.24
N LYS A 2 19.41 9.29 0.92
CA LYS A 2 18.32 8.56 1.58
C LYS A 2 18.28 7.15 0.99
N ARG A 3 18.65 6.16 1.81
CA ARG A 3 18.66 4.74 1.46
C ARG A 3 17.20 4.27 1.34
N PHE A 4 16.80 3.82 0.16
CA PHE A 4 15.54 3.11 -0.03
C PHE A 4 15.76 1.67 0.48
N ILE A 5 15.09 1.32 1.58
CA ILE A 5 15.13 -0.02 2.14
C ILE A 5 14.13 -0.88 1.37
N LEU A 6 14.65 -1.75 0.50
CA LEU A 6 13.90 -2.83 -0.15
C LEU A 6 14.01 -4.07 0.73
N THR A 7 13.04 -4.32 1.61
CA THR A 7 12.99 -5.54 2.40
C THR A 7 12.21 -6.62 1.65
N PHE A 8 12.95 -7.63 1.17
CA PHE A 8 12.43 -8.91 0.74
C PHE A 8 11.88 -9.66 1.96
N VAL A 9 10.57 -9.93 1.99
CA VAL A 9 10.02 -10.99 2.85
C VAL A 9 9.68 -12.17 1.96
N SER A 10 10.69 -13.02 1.76
CA SER A 10 10.57 -14.36 1.22
C SER A 10 9.79 -15.20 2.24
N ILE A 11 8.52 -15.48 1.93
CA ILE A 11 7.72 -16.70 2.18
C ILE A 11 6.30 -16.31 1.78
N ALA A 12 5.98 -16.45 0.48
CA ALA A 12 4.63 -16.32 -0.10
C ALA A 12 3.72 -15.20 0.44
N PHE A 13 4.29 -14.07 0.87
CA PHE A 13 3.55 -12.95 1.45
C PHE A 13 3.86 -11.72 0.61
N SER A 14 2.81 -11.00 0.25
CA SER A 14 2.91 -9.77 -0.52
C SER A 14 3.89 -8.78 0.13
N ALA A 15 4.80 -8.21 -0.65
CA ALA A 15 5.67 -7.15 -0.17
C ALA A 15 4.90 -5.84 -0.15
N ALA A 16 5.08 -5.01 0.88
CA ALA A 16 4.53 -3.66 0.93
C ALA A 16 5.64 -2.64 1.13
N ILE A 17 5.65 -1.57 0.32
CA ILE A 17 6.60 -0.45 0.43
C ILE A 17 5.85 0.80 0.85
N PHE A 18 6.40 1.50 1.85
CA PHE A 18 5.92 2.79 2.32
C PHE A 18 7.00 3.86 2.10
N ALA A 19 6.72 4.83 1.23
CA ALA A 19 7.59 5.98 1.01
C ALA A 19 6.80 7.26 1.29
N GLY A 20 6.99 7.85 2.47
CA GLY A 20 6.19 8.99 2.91
C GLY A 20 4.74 8.60 3.10
N ASN A 21 3.84 9.16 2.29
CA ASN A 21 2.40 8.87 2.32
C ASN A 21 1.96 7.89 1.22
N THR A 22 2.88 7.38 0.40
CA THR A 22 2.58 6.41 -0.67
C THR A 22 2.62 4.99 -0.13
N TYR A 23 1.64 4.20 -0.55
CA TYR A 23 1.50 2.78 -0.28
C TYR A 23 1.55 2.00 -1.58
N VAL A 24 2.39 0.97 -1.63
CA VAL A 24 2.41 -0.01 -2.71
C VAL A 24 2.42 -1.40 -2.10
N GLU A 25 1.52 -2.28 -2.52
CA GLU A 25 1.56 -3.71 -2.23
C GLU A 25 1.86 -4.48 -3.52
N TYR A 26 2.60 -5.57 -3.41
CA TYR A 26 2.99 -6.45 -4.50
C TYR A 26 2.50 -7.87 -4.24
N TRP A 27 2.10 -8.58 -5.28
CA TRP A 27 1.90 -10.02 -5.23
C TRP A 27 3.22 -10.75 -4.91
N PRO A 28 3.19 -12.02 -4.46
CA PRO A 28 4.41 -12.80 -4.18
C PRO A 28 5.37 -12.93 -5.37
N ASP A 29 4.87 -12.77 -6.60
CA ASP A 29 5.66 -12.76 -7.85
C ASP A 29 6.32 -11.40 -8.15
N GLY A 30 6.15 -10.41 -7.27
CA GLY A 30 6.72 -9.08 -7.40
C GLY A 30 5.92 -8.12 -8.28
N LYS A 31 4.76 -8.51 -8.85
CA LYS A 31 3.90 -7.58 -9.59
C LYS A 31 3.11 -6.70 -8.65
N LYS A 32 2.86 -5.44 -9.04
CA LYS A 32 2.01 -4.54 -8.25
C LYS A 32 0.62 -5.15 -8.07
N LYS A 33 0.10 -5.04 -6.85
CA LYS A 33 -1.24 -5.44 -6.45
C LYS A 33 -2.11 -4.22 -6.17
N VAL A 34 -1.56 -3.22 -5.50
CA VAL A 34 -2.22 -1.94 -5.23
C VAL A 34 -1.19 -0.83 -5.10
N GLU A 35 -1.59 0.39 -5.47
CA GLU A 35 -0.81 1.60 -5.28
C GLU A 35 -1.76 2.77 -5.00
N GLY A 36 -1.36 3.63 -4.07
CA GLY A 36 -2.11 4.84 -3.74
C GLY A 36 -1.41 5.65 -2.66
N SER A 37 -2.09 6.67 -2.18
CA SER A 37 -1.57 7.53 -1.12
C SER A 37 -2.57 7.72 0.01
N TYR A 38 -2.04 7.93 1.20
CA TYR A 38 -2.77 8.39 2.38
C TYR A 38 -2.58 9.90 2.57
N ASN A 39 -3.45 10.52 3.36
CA ASN A 39 -3.37 11.94 3.68
C ASN A 39 -2.15 12.31 4.55
N ALA A 40 -1.56 11.33 5.25
CA ALA A 40 -0.41 11.50 6.11
C ALA A 40 0.50 10.25 6.07
N PRO A 41 1.79 10.39 6.40
CA PRO A 41 2.69 9.25 6.52
C PRO A 41 2.24 8.28 7.62
N VAL A 42 2.06 7.01 7.26
CA VAL A 42 1.71 5.95 8.21
C VAL A 42 2.99 5.38 8.82
N GLN A 43 3.16 5.51 10.14
CA GLN A 43 4.37 5.08 10.84
C GLN A 43 4.30 3.58 11.16
N ILE A 44 4.83 2.75 10.26
CA ILE A 44 4.92 1.30 10.46
C ILE A 44 6.36 0.90 10.78
N ASN A 45 6.55 0.16 11.89
CA ASN A 45 7.83 -0.43 12.24
C ASN A 45 7.90 -1.87 11.74
N ASP A 46 9.10 -2.32 11.36
CA ASP A 46 9.31 -3.69 10.88
C ASP A 46 8.90 -4.74 11.92
N ASN A 47 9.17 -4.46 13.19
CA ASN A 47 8.87 -5.34 14.33
C ASN A 47 7.41 -5.25 14.81
N ASP A 48 6.58 -4.36 14.23
CA ASP A 48 5.16 -4.32 14.60
C ASP A 48 4.50 -5.64 14.19
N SER A 49 3.62 -6.16 15.06
CA SER A 49 2.80 -7.33 14.73
C SER A 49 1.87 -7.03 13.54
N LYS A 50 1.40 -8.08 12.87
CA LYS A 50 0.48 -7.94 11.73
C LYS A 50 -0.78 -7.15 12.09
N GLU A 51 -1.29 -7.34 13.30
CA GLU A 51 -2.47 -6.68 13.86
C GLU A 51 -2.21 -5.18 14.08
N VAL A 52 -1.03 -4.83 14.61
CA VAL A 52 -0.63 -3.42 14.80
C VAL A 52 -0.49 -2.72 13.45
N LYS A 53 0.13 -3.38 12.47
CA LYS A 53 0.25 -2.86 11.10
C LYS A 53 -1.12 -2.63 10.47
N ALA A 54 -2.03 -3.60 10.58
CA ALA A 54 -3.39 -3.49 10.07
C ALA A 54 -4.18 -2.36 10.76
N SER A 55 -4.07 -2.22 12.09
CA SER A 55 -4.72 -1.15 12.84
C SER A 55 -4.22 0.23 12.44
N LYS A 56 -2.91 0.41 12.28
CA LYS A 56 -2.32 1.67 11.80
C LYS A 56 -2.80 2.04 10.39
N LEU A 57 -2.93 1.06 9.49
CA LEU A 57 -3.48 1.26 8.15
C LEU A 57 -4.97 1.54 8.15
N ALA A 58 -5.74 0.89 9.03
CA ALA A 58 -7.18 1.13 9.16
C ALA A 58 -7.50 2.55 9.62
N ASN A 59 -6.61 3.16 10.42
CA ASN A 59 -6.71 4.56 10.83
C ASN A 59 -6.19 5.54 9.76
N ALA A 60 -5.58 5.06 8.68
CA ALA A 60 -5.04 5.90 7.63
C ALA A 60 -6.12 6.28 6.61
N VAL A 61 -6.13 7.54 6.18
CA VAL A 61 -7.17 8.09 5.31
C VAL A 61 -6.69 8.09 3.86
N LYS A 62 -7.32 7.27 3.01
CA LYS A 62 -7.03 7.22 1.57
C LYS A 62 -7.32 8.56 0.89
N VAL A 63 -6.44 8.97 -0.02
CA VAL A 63 -6.60 10.18 -0.83
C VAL A 63 -6.14 9.95 -2.27
N GLY A 64 -6.71 10.71 -3.19
CA GLY A 64 -6.34 10.71 -4.60
C GLY A 64 -6.71 9.39 -5.28
N LYS A 65 -5.93 9.04 -6.30
CA LYS A 65 -6.13 7.85 -7.11
C LYS A 65 -5.55 6.62 -6.42
N TRP A 66 -6.34 5.56 -6.38
CA TRP A 66 -5.97 4.22 -5.96
C TRP A 66 -6.15 3.28 -7.14
N THR A 67 -5.08 2.56 -7.46
CA THR A 67 -5.07 1.64 -8.59
C THR A 67 -4.84 0.23 -8.08
N TYR A 68 -5.65 -0.70 -8.58
CA TYR A 68 -5.61 -2.12 -8.20
C TYR A 68 -5.35 -2.95 -9.45
N TRP A 69 -4.54 -3.99 -9.30
CA TRP A 69 -4.20 -4.89 -10.40
C TRP A 69 -4.47 -6.34 -10.03
N HIS A 70 -4.91 -7.10 -11.03
CA HIS A 70 -4.94 -8.55 -10.95
C HIS A 70 -3.51 -9.11 -10.94
N GLN A 71 -3.34 -10.35 -10.47
CA GLN A 71 -2.03 -11.02 -10.45
C GLN A 71 -1.42 -11.17 -11.86
N ASN A 72 -2.24 -11.18 -12.91
CA ASN A 72 -1.76 -11.17 -14.29
C ASN A 72 -1.13 -9.81 -14.71
N GLY A 73 -1.27 -8.76 -13.89
CA GLY A 73 -0.78 -7.40 -14.15
C GLY A 73 -1.79 -6.48 -14.84
N GLN A 74 -2.97 -6.99 -15.21
CA GLN A 74 -4.04 -6.18 -15.79
C GLN A 74 -4.69 -5.29 -14.73
N LEU A 75 -5.13 -4.11 -15.16
CA LEU A 75 -5.89 -3.19 -14.32
C LEU A 75 -7.19 -3.87 -13.86
N ALA A 76 -7.37 -3.97 -12.54
CA ALA A 76 -8.56 -4.52 -11.93
C ALA A 76 -9.58 -3.41 -11.62
N ALA A 77 -9.09 -2.30 -11.06
CA ALA A 77 -9.92 -1.15 -10.72
C ALA A 77 -9.08 0.11 -10.55
N GLU A 78 -9.71 1.25 -10.82
CA GLU A 78 -9.26 2.55 -10.34
C GLU A 78 -10.34 3.10 -9.40
N GLN A 79 -9.91 3.82 -8.37
CA GLN A 79 -10.79 4.45 -7.41
C GLN A 79 -10.21 5.80 -7.04
N TYR A 80 -11.08 6.77 -6.78
CA TYR A 80 -10.69 8.10 -6.34
C TYR A 80 -11.24 8.34 -4.95
N TYR A 81 -10.42 8.91 -4.07
CA TYR A 81 -10.77 9.18 -2.69
C TYR A 81 -10.47 10.63 -2.30
N THR A 82 -11.39 11.24 -1.55
CA THR A 82 -11.21 12.54 -0.90
C THR A 82 -11.51 12.39 0.58
N ASN A 83 -10.53 12.67 1.44
CA ASN A 83 -10.65 12.50 2.90
C ASN A 83 -11.21 11.13 3.31
N GLY A 84 -10.80 10.06 2.63
CA GLY A 84 -11.20 8.68 2.93
C GLY A 84 -12.55 8.27 2.34
N ALA A 85 -13.33 9.20 1.81
CA ALA A 85 -14.56 8.90 1.09
C ALA A 85 -14.27 8.62 -0.39
N MET A 86 -14.85 7.56 -0.95
CA MET A 86 -14.74 7.25 -2.38
C MET A 86 -15.55 8.28 -3.17
N THR A 87 -14.91 8.96 -4.11
CA THR A 87 -15.50 10.01 -4.96
C THR A 87 -15.64 9.58 -6.42
N GLY A 88 -15.01 8.47 -6.82
CA GLY A 88 -15.14 7.94 -8.18
C GLY A 88 -14.45 6.59 -8.38
N THR A 89 -14.67 6.02 -9.56
CA THR A 89 -14.09 4.77 -10.06
C THR A 89 -13.75 4.92 -11.53
#